data_AF-A0A7D9HEY7-F1
#
_entry.id   AF-A0A7D9HEY7-F1
#
_cell.length_a   1.000
_cell.length_b   1.000
_cell.length_c   1.000
_cell.angle_alpha   90.00
_cell.angle_beta   90.00
_cell.angle_gamma   90.00
#
_symmetry.space_group_name_H-M   'P 1'
#
loop_
_entity.id
_entity.type
_entity.pdbx_description
1 polymer ?
#
loop_
_entity_poly.entity_id
_entity_poly.type
_entity_poly.pdbx_seq_one_letter_code
_entity_poly.pdbx_strand_id
1 'polypeptide(L)'
;MIVIISPLKSLMEEQVAYLNSLGIAAVCITDEANDHAMQDVIQGKYSHVYASPECILATTKWRYIFASKLFLENLSGVANDEAHCISQWGMSSYGRRKESIPFRKWYGNLCELVSLVPSNVNFLIFTATATQSTTDCILDSLHIPVKKVYTVKRSPNRNNLRYSLQYIDNNMPLEMVFRGIINEVFQKGATTERTIIYCQT
;
A
#
# COMPACT_ATOMS: atom_id res chain seq x y z
N MET A 1 8.04 9.42 -14.80
CA MET A 1 8.09 8.21 -13.95
C MET A 1 7.42 8.47 -12.61
N ILE A 2 6.71 7.51 -12.04
CA ILE A 2 6.12 7.58 -10.69
C ILE A 2 6.84 6.58 -9.78
N VAL A 3 7.25 7.03 -8.59
CA VAL A 3 7.79 6.15 -7.54
C VAL A 3 6.66 5.81 -6.57
N ILE A 4 6.44 4.53 -6.30
CA ILE A 4 5.38 4.03 -5.43
C ILE A 4 6.01 3.35 -4.21
N ILE A 5 5.69 3.87 -3.03
CA ILE A 5 6.08 3.32 -1.74
C ILE A 5 4.97 2.37 -1.29
N SER A 6 5.29 1.11 -1.04
CA SER A 6 4.31 0.12 -0.58
C SER A 6 4.92 -0.83 0.45
N PRO A 7 4.12 -1.32 1.43
CA PRO A 7 4.67 -2.13 2.51
C PRO A 7 4.92 -3.58 2.10
N LEU A 8 4.14 -4.12 1.17
CA LEU A 8 4.11 -5.56 0.92
C LEU A 8 4.80 -5.89 -0.41
N LYS A 9 5.92 -6.62 -0.33
CA LYS A 9 6.67 -7.06 -1.52
C LYS A 9 5.81 -7.85 -2.49
N SER A 10 4.99 -8.77 -2.00
CA SER A 10 4.07 -9.54 -2.84
C SER A 10 3.09 -8.65 -3.60
N LEU A 11 2.52 -7.64 -2.95
CA LEU A 11 1.62 -6.69 -3.60
C LEU A 11 2.35 -5.88 -4.67
N MET A 12 3.57 -5.41 -4.39
CA MET A 12 4.39 -4.70 -5.40
C MET A 12 4.67 -5.58 -6.62
N GLU A 13 5.07 -6.83 -6.42
CA GLU A 13 5.35 -7.78 -7.50
C GLU A 13 4.11 -8.08 -8.36
N GLU A 14 2.95 -8.25 -7.73
CA GLU A 14 1.66 -8.41 -8.43
C GLU A 14 1.32 -7.18 -9.29
N GLN A 15 1.48 -5.96 -8.74
CA GLN A 15 1.21 -4.73 -9.48
C GLN A 15 2.16 -4.54 -10.66
N VAL A 16 3.45 -4.86 -10.47
CA VAL A 16 4.46 -4.81 -11.54
C VAL A 16 4.14 -5.81 -12.64
N ALA A 17 3.79 -7.05 -12.29
CA ALA A 17 3.39 -8.06 -13.26
C ALA A 17 2.15 -7.64 -14.06
N TYR A 18 1.15 -7.07 -13.39
CA TYR A 18 -0.05 -6.55 -14.03
C TYR A 18 0.27 -5.40 -15.00
N LEU A 19 1.04 -4.39 -14.59
CA LEU A 19 1.41 -3.28 -15.46
C LEU A 19 2.22 -3.75 -16.69
N ASN A 20 3.18 -4.64 -16.49
CA ASN A 20 3.96 -5.20 -17.59
C ASN A 20 3.09 -6.03 -18.55
N SER A 21 2.07 -6.74 -18.05
CA SER A 21 1.11 -7.45 -18.91
C SER A 21 0.29 -6.51 -19.81
N LEU A 22 0.15 -5.24 -19.42
CA LEU A 22 -0.46 -4.18 -20.21
C LEU A 22 0.54 -3.44 -21.10
N GLY A 23 1.81 -3.87 -21.14
CA GLY A 23 2.88 -3.19 -21.88
C GLY A 23 3.40 -1.91 -21.21
N ILE A 24 3.05 -1.67 -19.94
CA ILE A 24 3.50 -0.52 -19.17
C ILE A 24 4.76 -0.91 -18.40
N ALA A 25 5.91 -0.33 -18.76
CA ALA A 25 7.19 -0.64 -18.13
C ALA A 25 7.17 -0.31 -16.63
N ALA A 26 7.20 -1.34 -15.79
CA ALA A 26 7.20 -1.24 -14.33
C ALA A 26 8.26 -2.16 -13.72
N VAL A 27 8.80 -1.75 -12.58
CA VAL A 27 9.80 -2.54 -11.83
C VAL A 27 9.57 -2.45 -10.33
N CYS A 28 9.87 -3.53 -9.61
CA CYS A 28 9.99 -3.53 -8.15
C CYS A 28 11.48 -3.52 -7.79
N ILE A 29 11.92 -2.51 -7.05
CA ILE A 29 13.29 -2.38 -6.59
C ILE A 29 13.35 -2.80 -5.12
N THR A 30 14.23 -3.76 -4.84
CA THR A 30 14.52 -4.26 -3.50
C THR A 30 15.96 -3.89 -3.10
N ASP A 31 16.33 -4.17 -1.86
CA ASP A 31 17.70 -3.94 -1.36
C ASP A 31 18.78 -4.71 -2.14
N GLU A 32 18.37 -5.77 -2.84
CA GLU A 32 19.22 -6.64 -3.66
C GLU A 32 19.37 -6.13 -5.10
N ALA A 33 18.73 -5.01 -5.45
CA ALA A 33 18.80 -4.47 -6.80
C ALA A 33 20.24 -4.17 -7.20
N ASN A 34 20.64 -4.75 -8.33
CA ASN A 34 21.95 -4.54 -8.92
C ASN A 34 22.07 -3.12 -9.50
N ASP A 35 23.29 -2.70 -9.76
CA ASP A 35 23.55 -1.33 -10.21
C ASP A 35 22.99 -1.05 -11.61
N HIS A 36 22.76 -2.08 -12.44
CA HIS A 36 22.12 -1.93 -13.75
C HIS A 36 20.65 -1.53 -13.62
N ALA A 37 19.89 -2.20 -12.75
CA ALA A 37 18.49 -1.85 -12.48
C ALA A 37 18.37 -0.41 -11.95
N MET A 38 19.30 0.01 -11.11
CA MET A 38 19.35 1.38 -10.60
C MET A 38 19.65 2.41 -11.70
N GLN A 39 20.57 2.10 -12.63
CA GLN A 39 20.84 2.96 -13.79
C GLN A 39 19.62 3.07 -14.71
N ASP A 40 18.90 1.98 -14.94
CA ASP A 40 17.68 1.98 -15.74
C ASP A 40 16.59 2.87 -15.14
N VAL A 41 16.46 2.87 -13.80
CA VAL A 41 15.58 3.79 -13.06
C VAL A 41 16.01 5.24 -13.25
N ILE A 42 17.31 5.56 -13.09
CA ILE A 42 17.83 6.92 -13.29
C ILE A 42 17.57 7.41 -14.72
N GLN A 43 17.78 6.54 -15.71
CA GLN A 43 17.57 6.83 -17.13
C GLN A 43 16.08 6.94 -17.51
N GLY A 44 15.16 6.65 -16.59
CA GLY A 44 13.73 6.75 -16.83
C GLY A 44 13.17 5.65 -17.72
N LYS A 45 13.81 4.46 -17.76
CA LYS A 45 13.32 3.32 -18.56
C LYS A 45 12.00 2.73 -18.04
N TYR A 46 11.65 3.02 -16.79
CA TYR A 46 10.42 2.58 -16.16
C TYR A 46 9.46 3.75 -15.97
N SER A 47 8.18 3.50 -16.28
CA SER A 47 7.10 4.44 -15.99
C SER A 47 6.70 4.40 -14.51
N HIS A 48 6.77 3.22 -13.88
CA HIS A 48 6.41 2.96 -12.50
C HIS A 48 7.52 2.21 -11.77
N VAL A 49 7.94 2.71 -10.61
CA VAL A 49 8.98 2.09 -9.78
C VAL A 49 8.43 1.86 -8.39
N TYR A 50 8.25 0.60 -8.03
CA TYR A 50 7.81 0.19 -6.70
C TYR A 50 9.01 -0.04 -5.80
N ALA A 51 8.94 0.41 -4.55
CA ALA A 51 9.95 0.15 -3.54
C ALA A 51 9.33 0.19 -2.13
N SER A 52 9.96 -0.51 -1.19
CA SER A 52 9.59 -0.38 0.22
C SER A 52 10.23 0.89 0.83
N PRO A 53 9.67 1.44 1.93
CA PRO A 53 10.31 2.53 2.65
C PRO A 53 11.70 2.16 3.17
N GLU A 54 11.89 0.90 3.60
CA GLU A 54 13.19 0.35 3.98
C GLU A 54 14.20 0.54 2.85
N CYS A 55 13.82 0.19 1.63
CA CYS A 55 14.71 0.26 0.48
C CYS A 55 15.15 1.70 0.21
N ILE A 56 14.20 2.63 0.15
CA ILE A 56 14.48 4.02 -0.20
C ILE A 56 15.25 4.78 0.89
N LEU A 57 14.96 4.52 2.16
CA LEU A 57 15.47 5.35 3.26
C LEU A 57 16.64 4.70 4.02
N ALA A 58 16.72 3.38 4.07
CA ALA A 58 17.79 2.69 4.80
C ALA A 58 19.12 2.66 4.03
N THR A 59 19.05 2.68 2.70
CA THR A 59 20.22 2.47 1.86
C THR A 59 20.78 3.79 1.33
N THR A 60 22.11 3.87 1.20
CA THR A 60 22.78 5.03 0.58
C THR A 60 22.55 5.11 -0.93
N LYS A 61 22.26 3.97 -1.58
CA LYS A 61 22.03 3.89 -3.03
C LYS A 61 20.87 4.79 -3.48
N TRP A 62 19.78 4.80 -2.74
CA TRP A 62 18.63 5.64 -3.08
C TRP A 62 18.87 7.12 -2.83
N ARG A 63 19.62 7.49 -1.78
CA ARG A 63 20.05 8.89 -1.60
C ARG A 63 20.84 9.40 -2.81
N TYR A 64 21.68 8.55 -3.42
CA TYR A 64 22.37 8.89 -4.66
C TYR A 64 21.41 9.07 -5.84
N ILE A 65 20.39 8.21 -5.97
CA ILE A 65 19.37 8.35 -7.02
C ILE A 65 18.62 9.67 -6.88
N PHE A 66 18.14 10.01 -5.69
CA PHE A 66 17.43 11.27 -5.44
C PHE A 66 18.34 12.51 -5.54
N ALA A 67 19.67 12.34 -5.56
CA ALA A 67 20.63 13.40 -5.88
C ALA A 67 20.90 13.53 -7.40
N SER A 68 20.49 12.55 -8.21
CA SER A 68 20.68 12.58 -9.66
C SER A 68 19.71 13.54 -10.34
N LYS A 69 20.25 14.56 -11.01
CA LYS A 69 19.45 15.53 -11.77
C LYS A 69 18.57 14.85 -12.82
N LEU A 70 19.11 13.85 -13.53
CA LEU A 70 18.38 13.13 -14.57
C LEU A 70 17.19 12.35 -13.98
N PHE A 71 17.38 11.72 -12.82
CA PHE A 71 16.29 11.03 -12.13
C PHE A 71 15.19 12.02 -11.73
N LEU A 72 15.56 13.17 -11.15
CA LEU A 72 14.60 14.19 -10.73
C LEU A 72 13.84 14.82 -11.91
N GLU A 73 14.50 15.02 -13.05
CA GLU A 73 13.86 15.48 -14.31
C GLU A 73 12.83 14.46 -14.82
N ASN A 74 13.11 13.16 -14.64
CA ASN A 74 12.20 12.08 -15.02
C ASN A 74 11.10 11.82 -13.98
N LEU A 75 11.22 12.34 -12.76
CA LEU A 75 10.28 12.10 -11.67
C LEU A 75 9.03 12.97 -11.82
N SER A 76 7.89 12.32 -12.01
CA SER A 76 6.58 12.96 -12.22
C SER A 76 5.69 12.94 -10.97
N GLY A 77 5.95 12.01 -10.05
CA GLY A 77 5.15 11.86 -8.84
C GLY A 77 5.76 10.84 -7.88
N VAL A 78 5.43 10.98 -6.60
CA VAL A 78 5.65 9.95 -5.59
C VAL A 78 4.31 9.57 -4.99
N ALA A 79 4.03 8.28 -4.87
CA ALA A 79 2.83 7.75 -4.25
C ALA A 79 3.19 6.94 -3.01
N ASN A 80 2.49 7.16 -1.91
CA ASN A 80 2.56 6.32 -0.73
C ASN A 80 1.27 5.50 -0.62
N ASP A 81 1.40 4.20 -0.84
CA ASP A 81 0.33 3.22 -0.68
C ASP A 81 0.26 2.75 0.78
N GLU A 82 -0.95 2.41 1.22
CA GLU A 82 -1.26 2.05 2.60
C GLU A 82 -0.73 3.06 3.64
N ALA A 83 -0.96 4.35 3.39
CA ALA A 83 -0.44 5.42 4.23
C ALA A 83 -0.85 5.34 5.72
N HIS A 84 -1.90 4.60 6.05
CA HIS A 84 -2.26 4.32 7.44
C HIS A 84 -1.13 3.61 8.22
N CYS A 85 -0.25 2.87 7.54
CA CYS A 85 0.95 2.25 8.11
C CYS A 85 1.92 3.26 8.75
N ILE A 86 1.93 4.53 8.32
CA ILE A 86 2.72 5.58 8.96
C ILE A 86 2.30 5.74 10.43
N SER A 87 1.00 5.87 10.66
CA SER A 87 0.44 6.05 12.01
C SER A 87 0.52 4.78 12.86
N GLN A 88 0.34 3.60 12.25
CA GLN A 88 0.24 2.33 12.96
C GLN A 88 1.60 1.67 13.22
N TRP A 89 2.53 1.77 12.27
CA TRP A 89 3.80 1.02 12.29
C TRP A 89 5.03 1.90 12.34
N GLY A 90 4.93 3.16 11.89
CA GLY A 90 6.04 4.10 11.79
C GLY A 90 6.32 4.91 13.06
N MET A 91 5.32 5.09 13.94
CA MET A 91 5.49 5.87 15.17
C MET A 91 5.60 4.97 16.42
N SER A 92 6.42 5.39 17.40
CA SER A 92 6.22 4.92 18.78
C SER A 92 4.96 5.61 19.33
N SER A 93 3.86 4.87 19.45
CA SER A 93 2.54 5.29 19.95
C SER A 93 2.46 6.71 20.57
N TYR A 94 1.88 7.67 19.85
CA TYR A 94 1.58 8.99 20.41
C TYR A 94 0.33 8.87 21.30
N GLY A 95 0.52 8.60 22.60
CA GLY A 95 -0.55 8.61 23.60
C GLY A 95 -0.54 7.43 24.58
N ARG A 96 -0.10 7.71 25.81
CA ARG A 96 -0.38 7.00 27.09
C ARG A 96 -0.03 5.52 27.26
N ARG A 97 0.64 4.84 26.32
CA ARG A 97 1.33 3.57 26.62
C ARG A 97 2.71 3.51 25.98
N LYS A 98 3.70 3.83 26.83
CA LYS A 98 5.07 3.32 26.94
C LYS A 98 5.58 2.44 25.78
N GLU A 99 6.64 2.93 25.12
CA GLU A 99 7.69 2.13 24.48
C GLU A 99 7.23 0.98 23.57
N SER A 100 6.60 1.30 22.43
CA SER A 100 6.51 0.33 21.32
C SER A 100 7.56 0.69 20.26
N ILE A 101 8.48 -0.23 19.99
CA ILE A 101 9.40 -0.14 18.84
C ILE A 101 8.52 -0.08 17.58
N PRO A 102 8.72 0.90 16.68
CA PRO A 102 7.93 0.97 15.45
C PRO A 102 8.14 -0.32 14.66
N PHE A 103 7.04 -1.03 14.37
CA PHE A 103 7.05 -2.29 13.61
C PHE A 103 7.72 -2.11 12.24
N ARG A 104 7.59 -0.92 11.64
CA ARG A 104 8.34 -0.50 10.46
C ARG A 104 8.87 0.92 10.62
N LYS A 105 10.02 1.04 11.30
CA LYS A 105 10.72 2.30 11.57
C LYS A 105 10.76 3.25 10.36
N TRP A 106 11.04 2.74 9.17
CA TRP A 106 11.24 3.56 7.97
C TRP A 106 9.97 4.26 7.46
N TYR A 107 8.78 3.76 7.79
CA TYR A 107 7.53 4.49 7.54
C TYR A 107 7.46 5.81 8.33
N GLY A 108 8.02 5.85 9.54
CA GLY A 108 8.11 7.08 10.34
C GLY A 108 9.08 8.13 9.78
N ASN A 109 9.97 7.71 8.88
CA ASN A 109 10.99 8.57 8.27
C ASN A 109 10.62 9.02 6.85
N LEU A 110 9.39 8.75 6.38
CA LEU A 110 8.96 9.16 5.03
C LEU A 110 8.96 10.68 4.82
N CYS A 111 9.00 11.49 5.89
CA CYS A 111 9.25 12.94 5.77
C CYS A 111 10.62 13.28 5.13
N GLU A 112 11.63 12.41 5.27
CA GLU A 112 12.90 12.54 4.57
C GLU A 112 12.67 12.49 3.06
N LEU A 113 11.87 11.52 2.59
CA LEU A 113 11.53 11.40 1.17
C LEU A 113 10.77 12.63 0.66
N VAL A 114 9.79 13.13 1.42
CA VAL A 114 9.06 14.36 1.07
C VAL A 114 10.03 15.55 0.91
N SER A 115 11.10 15.60 1.71
CA SER A 115 12.12 16.66 1.65
C SER A 115 13.08 16.52 0.47
N LEU A 116 13.26 15.30 -0.07
CA LEU A 116 14.11 15.02 -1.23
C LEU A 116 13.39 15.23 -2.57
N VAL A 117 12.05 15.22 -2.55
CA VAL A 117 11.23 15.36 -3.75
C VAL A 117 11.15 16.84 -4.17
N PRO A 118 11.33 17.17 -5.47
CA PRO A 118 11.23 18.54 -5.95
C PRO A 118 9.85 19.15 -5.68
N SER A 119 9.81 20.46 -5.44
CA SER A 119 8.57 21.17 -5.07
C SER A 119 7.49 21.17 -6.16
N ASN A 120 7.86 20.91 -7.41
CA ASN A 120 6.94 20.77 -8.55
C ASN A 120 6.41 19.34 -8.74
N VAL A 121 6.87 18.36 -7.95
CA VAL A 121 6.44 16.97 -8.01
C VAL A 121 5.38 16.71 -6.94
N ASN A 122 4.26 16.10 -7.33
CA ASN A 122 3.17 15.82 -6.41
C ASN A 122 3.45 14.57 -5.56
N PHE A 123 3.12 14.65 -4.27
CA PHE A 123 3.14 13.53 -3.35
C PHE A 123 1.70 13.04 -3.11
N LEU A 124 1.40 11.82 -3.56
CA LEU A 124 0.10 11.19 -3.48
C LEU A 124 0.05 10.26 -2.26
N ILE A 125 -1.05 10.30 -1.51
CA ILE A 125 -1.21 9.53 -0.26
C ILE A 125 -2.48 8.72 -0.39
N PHE A 126 -2.35 7.39 -0.42
CA PHE A 126 -3.47 6.45 -0.60
C PHE A 126 -3.67 5.62 0.65
N THR A 127 -4.93 5.43 1.04
CA THR A 127 -5.31 4.57 2.16
C THR A 127 -6.81 4.28 2.12
N ALA A 128 -7.20 3.07 2.52
CA ALA A 128 -8.60 2.69 2.63
C ALA A 128 -9.21 3.00 4.02
N THR A 129 -8.38 3.05 5.06
CA THR A 129 -8.84 2.95 6.48
C THR A 129 -8.43 4.15 7.35
N ALA A 130 -8.33 5.35 6.79
CA ALA A 130 -7.97 6.53 7.56
C ALA A 130 -9.19 7.27 8.15
N THR A 131 -9.29 7.27 9.47
CA THR A 131 -10.12 8.23 10.21
C THR A 131 -9.53 9.64 10.08
N GLN A 132 -10.25 10.66 10.57
CA GLN A 132 -9.70 12.01 10.59
C GLN A 132 -8.43 12.09 11.45
N SER A 133 -8.42 11.46 12.64
CA SER A 133 -7.22 11.43 13.49
C SER A 133 -6.04 10.71 12.85
N THR A 134 -6.29 9.61 12.13
CA THR A 134 -5.25 8.93 11.34
C THR A 134 -4.73 9.82 10.22
N THR A 135 -5.62 10.55 9.54
CA THR A 135 -5.23 11.49 8.48
C THR A 135 -4.34 12.60 9.02
N ASP A 136 -4.73 13.22 10.13
CA ASP A 136 -3.95 14.30 10.77
C ASP A 136 -2.57 13.78 11.19
N CYS A 137 -2.53 12.60 11.81
CA CYS A 137 -1.27 11.92 12.17
C CYS A 137 -0.36 11.65 10.97
N ILE A 138 -0.91 11.22 9.83
CA ILE A 138 -0.14 10.99 8.61
C ILE A 138 0.46 12.30 8.11
N LEU A 139 -0.33 13.36 8.04
CA LEU A 139 0.12 14.67 7.54
C LEU A 139 1.19 15.28 8.45
N ASP A 140 1.00 15.18 9.77
CA ASP A 140 1.98 15.62 10.77
C ASP A 140 3.30 14.85 10.62
N SER A 141 3.23 13.52 10.49
CA SER A 141 4.42 12.66 10.33
C SER A 141 5.19 12.96 9.04
N LEU A 142 4.47 13.31 7.96
CA LEU A 142 5.08 13.69 6.68
C LEU A 142 5.49 15.17 6.62
N HIS A 143 5.22 15.95 7.66
CA HIS A 143 5.39 17.41 7.70
C HIS A 143 4.69 18.14 6.54
N ILE A 144 3.54 17.63 6.10
CA ILE A 144 2.75 18.22 5.00
C ILE A 144 1.68 19.14 5.61
N PRO A 145 1.73 20.46 5.37
CA PRO A 145 0.71 21.36 5.90
C PRO A 145 -0.66 21.05 5.31
N VAL A 146 -1.69 20.90 6.15
CA VAL A 146 -3.08 20.60 5.74
C VAL A 146 -3.57 21.56 4.63
N LYS A 147 -3.20 22.85 4.70
CA LYS A 147 -3.56 23.87 3.70
C LYS A 147 -3.02 23.61 2.28
N LYS A 148 -2.04 22.73 2.13
CA LYS A 148 -1.45 22.32 0.84
C LYS A 148 -2.02 20.99 0.33
N VAL A 149 -2.94 20.37 1.06
CA VAL A 149 -3.48 19.04 0.74
C VAL A 149 -4.84 19.18 0.10
N TYR A 150 -5.02 18.53 -1.05
CA TYR A 150 -6.35 18.29 -1.62
C TYR A 150 -6.81 16.89 -1.23
N THR A 151 -7.89 16.80 -0.47
CA THR A 151 -8.37 15.53 0.10
C THR A 151 -9.59 15.03 -0.67
N VAL A 152 -9.49 13.80 -1.21
CA VAL A 152 -10.62 13.09 -1.82
C VAL A 152 -11.05 11.95 -0.90
N LYS A 153 -12.30 11.99 -0.43
CA LYS A 153 -12.90 10.91 0.38
C LYS A 153 -14.06 10.29 -0.39
N ARG A 154 -14.12 8.95 -0.41
CA ARG A 154 -15.23 8.19 -0.99
C ARG A 154 -15.81 7.26 0.06
N SER A 155 -17.13 7.10 0.02
CA SER A 155 -17.80 6.12 0.87
C SER A 155 -17.44 4.70 0.40
N PRO A 156 -17.07 3.78 1.31
CA PRO A 156 -16.84 2.38 0.97
C PRO A 156 -18.16 1.61 0.74
N ASN A 157 -19.31 2.25 0.95
CA ASN A 157 -20.62 1.61 0.83
C ASN A 157 -20.82 1.05 -0.59
N ARG A 158 -21.15 -0.24 -0.70
CA ARG A 158 -21.48 -0.89 -1.97
C ARG A 158 -22.93 -1.33 -1.97
N ASN A 159 -23.77 -0.64 -2.73
CA ASN A 159 -25.22 -0.90 -2.79
C ASN A 159 -25.58 -2.29 -3.32
N ASN A 160 -24.66 -2.97 -4.01
CA ASN A 160 -24.83 -4.34 -4.49
C ASN A 160 -24.46 -5.41 -3.45
N LEU A 161 -24.02 -5.03 -2.25
CA LEU A 161 -23.77 -5.97 -1.15
C LEU A 161 -24.98 -6.04 -0.22
N ARG A 162 -25.37 -7.27 0.12
CA ARG A 162 -26.37 -7.56 1.14
C ARG A 162 -25.68 -8.18 2.34
N TYR A 163 -25.99 -7.68 3.52
CA TYR A 163 -25.46 -8.20 4.78
C TYR A 163 -26.53 -9.04 5.46
N SER A 164 -26.16 -10.21 5.96
CA SER A 164 -27.00 -11.08 6.77
C SER A 164 -26.19 -11.55 7.97
N LEU A 165 -26.85 -11.68 9.12
CA LEU A 165 -26.28 -12.21 10.35
C LEU A 165 -27.11 -13.42 10.77
N GLN A 166 -26.45 -14.56 10.95
CA GLN A 166 -27.06 -15.79 11.43
C GLN A 166 -26.31 -16.27 12.67
N TYR A 167 -27.04 -16.45 13.77
CA TYR A 167 -26.50 -17.08 14.96
C TYR A 167 -26.43 -18.60 14.74
N ILE A 168 -25.28 -19.18 15.04
CA ILE A 168 -25.01 -20.61 14.89
C ILE A 168 -24.85 -21.20 16.29
N ASP A 169 -25.55 -22.30 16.57
CA ASP A 169 -25.35 -23.06 17.81
C ASP A 169 -24.02 -23.82 17.70
N ASN A 170 -23.20 -23.78 18.74
CA ASN A 170 -21.91 -24.49 18.78
C ASN A 170 -22.06 -26.01 18.61
N ASN A 171 -23.24 -26.57 18.94
CA ASN A 171 -23.53 -27.99 18.76
C ASN A 171 -24.08 -28.31 17.36
N MET A 172 -24.35 -27.30 16.53
CA MET A 172 -24.85 -27.50 15.17
C MET A 172 -23.72 -28.06 14.28
N PRO A 173 -23.94 -29.19 13.60
CA PRO A 173 -22.97 -29.71 12.64
C PRO A 173 -22.72 -28.71 11.50
N LEU A 174 -21.47 -28.59 11.06
CA LEU A 174 -21.08 -27.64 10.00
C LEU A 174 -21.81 -27.91 8.68
N GLU A 175 -22.18 -29.16 8.41
CA GLU A 175 -22.96 -29.55 7.24
C GLU A 175 -24.36 -28.91 7.26
N MET A 176 -24.93 -28.71 8.44
CA MET A 176 -26.21 -28.01 8.60
C MET A 176 -26.04 -26.51 8.41
N VAL A 177 -24.96 -25.93 8.94
CA VAL A 177 -24.64 -24.51 8.79
C VAL A 177 -24.48 -24.15 7.31
N PHE A 178 -23.68 -24.94 6.57
CA PHE A 178 -23.38 -24.67 5.17
C PHE A 178 -24.32 -25.39 4.19
N ARG A 179 -25.43 -25.97 4.66
CA ARG A 179 -26.36 -26.78 3.85
C ARG A 179 -26.80 -26.09 2.57
N GLY A 180 -27.06 -24.78 2.62
CA GLY A 180 -27.44 -24.00 1.44
C GLY A 180 -26.38 -24.03 0.34
N ILE A 181 -25.13 -23.74 0.71
CA ILE A 181 -23.97 -23.76 -0.22
C ILE A 181 -23.72 -25.17 -0.72
N ILE A 182 -23.76 -26.17 0.17
CA ILE A 182 -23.55 -27.58 -0.19
C ILE A 182 -24.60 -28.03 -1.23
N ASN A 183 -25.88 -27.75 -0.98
CA ASN A 183 -26.95 -28.08 -1.91
C ASN A 183 -26.78 -27.37 -3.26
N GLU A 184 -26.39 -26.10 -3.25
CA GLU A 184 -26.16 -25.34 -4.48
C GLU A 184 -25.01 -25.91 -5.32
N VAL A 185 -23.92 -26.31 -4.67
CA VAL A 185 -22.79 -26.99 -5.33
C VAL A 185 -23.24 -28.33 -5.94
N PHE A 186 -24.02 -29.13 -5.22
CA PHE A 186 -24.55 -30.39 -5.75
C PHE A 186 -25.47 -30.20 -6.96
N GLN A 187 -26.28 -29.13 -6.97
CA GLN A 187 -27.23 -28.87 -8.06
C GLN A 187 -26.59 -28.24 -9.29
N LYS A 188 -25.67 -27.30 -9.11
CA LYS A 188 -25.10 -26.49 -10.19
C LYS A 188 -23.69 -26.93 -10.62
N GLY A 189 -22.98 -27.70 -9.80
CA GLY A 189 -21.64 -28.19 -10.12
C GLY A 189 -20.68 -27.07 -10.55
N ALA A 190 -20.15 -27.17 -11.78
CA ALA A 190 -19.21 -26.18 -12.31
C ALA A 190 -19.81 -24.79 -12.56
N THR A 191 -21.14 -24.65 -12.57
CA THR A 191 -21.83 -23.36 -12.76
C THR A 191 -22.29 -22.72 -11.45
N THR A 192 -21.87 -23.26 -10.29
CA THR A 192 -22.15 -22.65 -8.98
C THR A 192 -21.49 -21.27 -8.87
N GLU A 193 -22.16 -20.35 -8.19
CA GLU A 193 -21.60 -19.02 -7.96
C GLU A 193 -20.35 -19.10 -7.06
N ARG A 194 -19.36 -18.26 -7.38
CA ARG A 194 -18.10 -18.22 -6.63
C ARG A 194 -18.36 -17.79 -5.21
N THR A 195 -18.01 -18.64 -4.26
CA THR A 195 -18.19 -18.41 -2.83
C THR A 195 -16.84 -18.42 -2.13
N ILE A 196 -16.61 -17.44 -1.25
CA ILE A 196 -15.42 -17.35 -0.39
C ILE A 196 -15.86 -17.58 1.05
N ILE A 197 -15.24 -18.54 1.72
CA ILE A 197 -15.48 -18.84 3.15
C ILE A 197 -14.21 -18.46 3.91
N TYR A 198 -14.31 -17.48 4.79
CA TYR A 198 -13.24 -17.11 5.71
C TYR A 198 -13.40 -17.89 7.01
N CYS A 199 -12.36 -18.61 7.42
CA CYS A 199 -12.33 -19.37 8.66
C CYS A 199 -11.29 -18.74 9.61
N GLN A 200 -11.64 -18.65 10.89
CA GLN A 200 -10.67 -18.30 11.93
C GLN A 200 -9.96 -19.59 12.37
N THR A 201 -8.63 -19.61 12.31
CA THR A 201 -7.78 -20.68 12.85
C THR A 201 -7.48 -20.46 14.32
#